data_AF-A0A395CTA5-F1
#
_entry.id   AF-A0A395CTA5-F1
#
_cell.length_a   1.000
_cell.length_b   1.000
_cell.length_c   1.000
_cell.angle_alpha   90.00
_cell.angle_beta   90.00
_cell.angle_gamma   90.00
#
_symmetry.space_group_name_H-M   'P 1'
#
loop_
_entity.id
_entity.type
_entity.pdbx_description
1 polymer ?
#
loop_
_entity_poly.entity_id
_entity_poly.type
_entity_poly.pdbx_seq_one_letter_code
_entity_poly.pdbx_strand_id
1 'polypeptide(L)'
;MTKPAAAVRMLLRAVLPGAALLLAPCAMAEAPPPEAEQKPVQAFGADHPSCREWTDGCLVCARQADGSAACSTVGMACLPAAVACLKSDE
;
A
#
# COMPACT_ATOMS: atom_id res chain seq x y z
N MET A 1 4.51 49.72 6.46
CA MET A 1 5.82 50.09 5.88
C MET A 1 5.77 49.80 4.39
N THR A 2 5.99 50.82 3.56
CA THR A 2 5.74 50.85 2.11
C THR A 2 7.03 51.14 1.33
N LYS A 3 7.16 50.51 0.15
CA LYS A 3 8.09 50.78 -0.99
C LYS A 3 9.57 50.35 -0.83
N PRO A 4 10.34 50.10 -1.92
CA PRO A 4 10.09 50.53 -3.31
C PRO A 4 10.15 49.46 -4.41
N ALA A 5 9.35 49.72 -5.45
CA ALA A 5 9.54 49.21 -6.80
C ALA A 5 10.89 49.68 -7.36
N ALA A 6 11.72 48.76 -7.82
CA ALA A 6 12.92 49.05 -8.59
C ALA A 6 12.76 48.46 -9.99
N ALA A 7 12.75 49.35 -10.96
CA ALA A 7 12.63 49.11 -12.39
C ALA A 7 13.61 48.03 -12.86
N VAL A 8 13.09 46.94 -13.41
CA VAL A 8 13.89 45.93 -14.08
C VAL A 8 14.32 46.49 -15.43
N ARG A 9 15.55 47.01 -15.46
CA ARG A 9 16.20 47.55 -16.65
C ARG A 9 16.50 46.39 -17.60
N MET A 10 15.60 46.19 -18.56
CA MET A 10 15.71 45.28 -19.68
C MET A 10 17.02 45.55 -20.43
N LEU A 11 18.01 44.69 -20.25
CA LEU A 11 19.20 44.61 -21.10
C LEU A 11 19.07 43.34 -21.92
N LEU A 12 18.58 43.48 -23.15
CA LEU A 12 18.73 42.46 -24.19
C LEU A 12 20.22 42.16 -24.36
N ARG A 13 20.63 40.94 -24.07
CA ARG A 13 21.89 40.38 -24.55
C ARG A 13 21.59 39.31 -25.57
N ALA A 14 22.28 39.46 -26.70
CA ALA A 14 22.08 38.76 -27.94
C ALA A 14 22.23 37.24 -27.81
N VAL A 15 21.50 36.58 -28.71
CA VAL A 15 21.35 35.15 -28.95
C VAL A 15 22.69 34.46 -29.16
N LEU A 16 22.96 33.40 -28.39
CA LEU A 16 23.74 32.25 -28.85
C LEU A 16 22.81 31.03 -28.84
N PRO A 17 22.56 30.35 -29.98
CA PRO A 17 21.82 29.09 -29.98
C PRO A 17 22.79 27.99 -29.51
N GLY A 18 22.97 27.89 -28.21
CA GLY A 18 23.53 26.69 -27.59
C GLY A 18 22.45 25.62 -27.64
N ALA A 19 22.52 24.72 -28.62
CA ALA A 19 21.72 23.51 -28.68
C ALA A 19 22.09 22.60 -27.50
N ALA A 20 21.55 22.90 -26.32
CA ALA A 20 21.52 21.98 -25.21
C ALA A 20 20.44 20.95 -25.53
N LEU A 21 20.84 19.79 -26.05
CA LEU A 21 20.00 18.60 -26.00
C LEU A 21 19.69 18.34 -24.52
N LEU A 22 18.53 18.80 -24.08
CA LEU A 22 17.92 18.39 -22.83
C LEU A 22 17.59 16.91 -23.00
N LEU A 23 18.49 16.06 -22.53
CA LEU A 23 18.22 14.64 -22.29
C LEU A 23 17.10 14.60 -21.23
N ALA A 24 15.86 14.54 -21.70
CA ALA A 24 14.71 14.27 -20.86
C ALA A 24 14.91 12.88 -20.25
N PRO A 25 15.00 12.74 -18.91
CA PRO A 25 14.95 11.42 -18.32
C PRO A 25 13.55 10.88 -18.59
N CYS A 26 13.47 9.84 -19.42
CA CYS A 26 12.29 8.98 -19.50
C CYS A 26 12.09 8.44 -18.09
N ALA A 27 11.17 9.04 -17.33
CA ALA A 27 10.66 8.46 -16.10
C ALA A 27 9.98 7.15 -16.49
N MET A 28 10.72 6.05 -16.36
CA MET A 28 10.16 4.71 -16.46
C MET A 28 9.17 4.63 -15.31
N ALA A 29 7.88 4.73 -15.61
CA ALA A 29 6.84 4.45 -14.63
C ALA A 29 6.95 2.96 -14.31
N GLU A 30 7.60 2.64 -13.18
CA GLU A 30 7.53 1.30 -12.62
C GLU A 30 6.04 1.01 -12.36
N ALA A 31 5.53 0.01 -13.06
CA ALA A 31 4.19 -0.47 -12.83
C ALA A 31 4.11 -0.95 -11.37
N PRO A 32 3.07 -0.57 -10.60
CA PRO A 32 2.92 -1.07 -9.25
C PRO A 32 2.88 -2.60 -9.29
N PRO A 33 3.52 -3.28 -8.32
CA PRO A 33 3.49 -4.73 -8.26
C PRO A 33 2.05 -5.24 -8.26
N PRO A 34 1.79 -6.42 -8.86
CA PRO A 34 0.45 -6.98 -8.91
C PRO A 34 -0.07 -7.14 -7.48
N GLU A 35 -1.21 -6.50 -7.19
CA GLU A 35 -1.93 -6.66 -5.94
C GLU A 35 -2.29 -8.13 -5.78
N ALA A 36 -1.67 -8.82 -4.81
CA ALA A 36 -2.01 -10.21 -4.54
C ALA A 36 -3.49 -10.29 -4.17
N GLU A 37 -4.25 -11.14 -4.86
CA GLU A 37 -5.68 -11.32 -4.59
C GLU A 37 -5.88 -11.76 -3.13
N GLN A 38 -6.33 -10.83 -2.28
CA GLN A 38 -6.47 -11.07 -0.86
C GLN A 38 -7.72 -11.91 -0.62
N LYS A 39 -7.52 -13.21 -0.38
CA LYS A 39 -8.59 -14.08 0.12
C LYS A 39 -9.13 -13.54 1.45
N PRO A 40 -10.45 -13.66 1.72
CA PRO A 40 -11.03 -13.27 3.00
C PRO A 40 -10.41 -14.08 4.14
N VAL A 41 -10.12 -13.45 5.29
CA VAL A 41 -9.46 -14.09 6.44
C VAL A 41 -10.19 -15.35 6.93
N GLN A 42 -11.51 -15.40 6.80
CA GLN A 42 -12.35 -16.54 7.14
C GLN A 42 -11.94 -17.82 6.39
N ALA A 43 -11.44 -17.67 5.15
CA ALA A 43 -11.09 -18.79 4.28
C ALA A 43 -9.72 -19.39 4.58
N PHE A 44 -8.86 -18.73 5.38
CA PHE A 44 -7.51 -19.20 5.68
C PHE A 44 -7.50 -20.63 6.22
N GLY A 45 -8.44 -20.98 7.10
CA GLY A 45 -8.54 -22.33 7.64
C GLY A 45 -8.73 -23.42 6.57
N ALA A 46 -9.32 -23.11 5.41
CA ALA A 46 -9.49 -24.11 4.35
C ALA A 46 -8.15 -24.55 3.75
N ASP A 47 -7.21 -23.61 3.58
CA ASP A 47 -5.87 -23.88 3.06
C ASP A 47 -4.91 -24.40 4.16
N HIS A 48 -5.24 -24.15 5.44
CA HIS A 48 -4.44 -24.52 6.61
C HIS A 48 -5.22 -25.42 7.58
N PRO A 49 -5.44 -26.71 7.27
CA PRO A 49 -6.33 -27.59 8.03
C PRO A 49 -5.86 -27.85 9.47
N SER A 50 -4.55 -27.83 9.72
CA SER A 50 -3.97 -27.98 11.06
C SER A 50 -4.13 -26.73 11.93
N CYS A 51 -4.47 -25.57 11.36
CA CYS A 51 -4.68 -24.36 12.12
C CYS A 51 -6.10 -24.34 12.70
N ARG A 52 -6.19 -24.24 14.04
CA ARG A 52 -7.43 -24.20 14.81
C ARG A 52 -7.90 -22.79 15.10
N GLU A 53 -6.96 -21.84 15.20
CA GLU A 53 -7.24 -20.42 15.41
C GLU A 53 -6.25 -19.55 14.65
N TRP A 54 -6.70 -18.49 13.98
CA TRP A 54 -5.88 -17.61 13.15
C TRP A 54 -6.40 -16.16 13.19
N THR A 55 -5.55 -15.23 12.76
CA THR A 55 -5.87 -13.80 12.73
C THR A 55 -5.16 -13.07 11.60
N ASP A 56 -5.81 -12.04 11.05
CA ASP A 56 -5.19 -11.02 10.19
C ASP A 56 -4.78 -9.76 10.99
N GLY A 57 -4.76 -9.84 12.32
CA GLY A 57 -4.55 -8.71 13.22
C GLY A 57 -5.82 -7.90 13.52
N CYS A 58 -6.92 -8.11 12.79
CA CYS A 58 -8.19 -7.41 12.96
C CYS A 58 -9.33 -8.30 13.41
N LEU A 59 -9.33 -9.53 12.93
CA LEU A 59 -10.29 -10.57 13.24
C LEU A 59 -9.53 -11.74 13.84
N VAL A 60 -10.09 -12.34 14.89
CA VAL A 60 -9.67 -13.66 15.36
C VAL A 60 -10.72 -14.64 14.91
N CYS A 61 -10.30 -15.66 14.16
CA CYS A 61 -11.13 -16.71 13.62
C CYS A 61 -10.74 -18.05 14.23
N ALA A 62 -11.73 -18.88 14.56
CA ALA A 62 -11.52 -20.23 15.08
C ALA A 62 -12.32 -21.26 14.29
N ARG A 63 -11.70 -22.42 14.04
CA ARG A 63 -12.35 -23.58 13.43
C ARG A 63 -13.39 -24.17 14.38
N GLN A 64 -14.61 -24.26 13.88
CA GLN A 64 -15.74 -24.90 14.55
C GLN A 64 -15.79 -26.40 14.27
N ALA A 65 -16.61 -27.11 15.04
CA ALA A 65 -16.76 -28.56 14.93
C ALA A 65 -17.36 -29.01 13.58
N ASP A 66 -18.17 -28.16 12.94
CA ASP A 66 -18.73 -28.39 11.61
C ASP A 66 -17.76 -28.04 10.46
N GLY A 67 -16.52 -27.65 10.80
CA GLY A 67 -15.49 -27.26 9.85
C GLY A 67 -15.55 -25.80 9.41
N SER A 68 -16.60 -25.05 9.78
CA SER A 68 -16.72 -23.62 9.48
C SER A 68 -15.76 -22.76 10.32
N ALA A 69 -15.58 -21.51 9.90
CA ALA A 69 -14.83 -20.52 10.65
C ALA A 69 -15.81 -19.57 11.35
N ALA A 70 -15.70 -19.43 12.67
CA ALA A 70 -16.37 -18.36 13.41
C ALA A 70 -15.34 -17.29 13.75
N CYS A 71 -15.64 -16.03 13.43
CA CYS A 71 -14.71 -14.92 13.64
C CYS A 71 -15.31 -13.85 14.55
N SER A 72 -14.43 -13.10 15.21
CA SER A 72 -14.81 -11.92 16.00
C SER A 72 -15.41 -10.81 15.13
N THR A 73 -15.81 -9.71 15.76
CA THR A 73 -16.17 -8.47 15.06
C THR A 73 -14.94 -7.59 14.86
N VAL A 74 -14.89 -6.86 13.73
CA VAL A 74 -13.79 -5.94 13.42
C VAL A 74 -13.95 -4.61 14.14
N GLY A 75 -12.84 -4.05 14.64
CA GLY A 75 -12.80 -2.70 15.20
C GLY A 75 -12.71 -1.61 14.12
N MET A 76 -13.25 -0.42 14.41
CA MET A 76 -13.43 0.68 13.43
C MET A 76 -12.13 1.28 12.85
N ALA A 77 -10.97 0.94 13.38
CA ALA A 77 -9.68 1.47 12.93
C ALA A 77 -8.69 0.39 12.49
N CYS A 78 -9.13 -0.87 12.40
CA CYS A 78 -8.21 -1.95 12.11
C CYS A 78 -7.94 -2.09 10.61
N LEU A 79 -6.65 -2.15 10.26
CA LEU A 79 -6.19 -2.46 8.91
C LEU A 79 -5.66 -3.90 8.89
N PRO A 80 -6.23 -4.81 8.08
CA PRO A 80 -5.79 -6.20 8.00
C PRO A 80 -4.32 -6.30 7.61
N ALA A 81 -3.62 -7.23 8.25
CA ALA A 81 -2.27 -7.65 7.93
C ALA A 81 -2.29 -9.06 7.31
N ALA A 82 -1.11 -9.61 7.03
CA ALA A 82 -0.99 -11.00 6.60
C ALA A 82 -1.55 -11.95 7.67
N VAL A 83 -2.33 -12.94 7.24
CA VAL A 83 -2.96 -13.89 8.16
C VAL A 83 -1.90 -14.78 8.81
N ALA A 84 -2.00 -14.95 10.13
CA ALA A 84 -1.13 -15.80 10.93
C ALA A 84 -1.95 -16.84 11.71
N CYS A 85 -1.41 -18.05 11.80
CA CYS A 85 -1.97 -19.08 12.69
C CYS A 85 -1.57 -18.78 14.14
N LEU A 86 -2.55 -18.73 15.04
CA LEU A 86 -2.37 -18.53 16.48
C LEU A 86 -2.28 -19.85 17.24
N LYS A 87 -3.07 -20.86 16.81
CA LYS A 87 -3.11 -22.17 17.45
C LYS A 87 -3.24 -23.29 16.43
N SER A 88 -2.39 -24.31 16.57
CA SER A 88 -2.39 -25.53 15.75
C SER A 88 -2.98 -26.72 16.52
N ASP A 89 -3.37 -27.75 15.78
CA ASP A 89 -3.71 -29.09 16.27
C ASP A 89 -2.40 -29.88 16.50
N GLU A 90 -1.81 -29.76 17.69
CA GLU A 90 -0.68 -30.59 18.15
C GLU A 90 -1.17 -31.60 19.19
#